data_AF-A0A7C9W0A4-F1
#
_entry.id   AF-A0A7C9W0A4-F1
#
_cell.length_a   1.000
_cell.length_b   1.000
_cell.length_c   1.000
_cell.angle_alpha   90.00
_cell.angle_beta   90.00
_cell.angle_gamma   90.00
#
_symmetry.space_group_name_H-M   'P 1'
#
loop_
_entity.id
_entity.type
_entity.pdbx_description
1 polymer ?
#
loop_
_entity_poly.entity_id
_entity_poly.type
_entity_poly.pdbx_seq_one_letter_code
_entity_poly.pdbx_strand_id
1 'polypeptide(L)'
;MRVGELSKKSGVPVATIKYYLREGLLPAGVLTSPNQAHYDDEHLRRLRLVRALMDVGGLSIAAVREVLAAVDTREGSLHKKLGAVQEAISQPAAVELDPLAVEDVQAFFARQGEAECVDVTESNVTHMLASALSSARSVGHDHFRELLDPYLEGLKIIARADVEYIARFGSRDDIIEAMVVGTLVGDTVLKAVRRLAHAQVSREVIGDVPES
;
A
#
# COMPACT_ATOMS: atom_id res chain seq x y z
N MET A 1 20.24 -22.49 -4.50
CA MET A 1 21.18 -21.78 -3.60
C MET A 1 21.07 -22.28 -2.16
N ARG A 2 22.16 -22.24 -1.37
CA ARG A 2 22.13 -22.51 0.09
C ARG A 2 21.70 -21.27 0.87
N VAL A 3 21.29 -21.40 2.13
CA VAL A 3 20.81 -20.26 2.95
C VAL A 3 21.82 -19.11 3.07
N GLY A 4 23.13 -19.40 3.11
CA GLY A 4 24.16 -18.37 3.15
C GLY A 4 24.29 -17.57 1.84
N GLU A 5 24.05 -18.22 0.71
CA GLU A 5 24.02 -17.57 -0.60
C GLU A 5 22.72 -16.76 -0.79
N LEU A 6 21.58 -17.31 -0.32
CA LEU A 6 20.31 -16.60 -0.27
C LEU A 6 20.41 -15.31 0.55
N SER A 7 21.04 -15.38 1.73
CA SER A 7 21.33 -14.22 2.58
C SER A 7 22.16 -13.17 1.83
N LYS A 8 23.26 -13.56 1.19
CA LYS A 8 24.09 -12.63 0.40
C LYS A 8 23.32 -11.97 -0.74
N LYS A 9 22.53 -12.74 -1.49
CA LYS A 9 21.77 -12.23 -2.65
C LYS A 9 20.57 -11.36 -2.26
N SER A 10 19.94 -11.65 -1.13
CA SER A 10 18.77 -10.90 -0.63
C SER A 10 19.14 -9.70 0.25
N GLY A 11 20.35 -9.70 0.81
CA GLY A 11 20.75 -8.78 1.87
C GLY A 11 20.09 -9.07 3.22
N VAL A 12 19.37 -10.18 3.37
CA VAL A 12 18.69 -10.56 4.62
C VAL A 12 19.60 -11.46 5.46
N PRO A 13 19.89 -11.11 6.74
CA PRO A 13 20.70 -11.96 7.61
C PRO A 13 20.10 -13.37 7.75
N VAL A 14 20.95 -14.40 7.86
CA VAL A 14 20.51 -15.80 7.98
C VAL A 14 19.58 -16.00 9.19
N ALA A 15 19.83 -15.30 10.30
CA ALA A 15 18.96 -15.34 11.47
C ALA A 15 17.54 -14.83 11.16
N THR A 16 17.44 -13.75 10.39
CA THR A 16 16.19 -13.16 9.92
C THR A 16 15.48 -14.07 8.90
N ILE A 17 16.22 -14.71 7.98
CA ILE A 17 15.64 -15.72 7.07
C ILE A 17 15.02 -16.87 7.89
N LYS A 18 15.74 -17.38 8.89
CA LYS A 18 15.21 -18.42 9.79
C LYS A 18 14.01 -17.95 10.59
N TYR A 19 13.96 -16.67 10.95
CA TYR A 19 12.81 -16.07 11.59
C TYR A 19 11.61 -16.04 10.64
N TYR A 20 11.76 -15.55 9.42
CA TYR A 20 10.70 -15.54 8.41
C TYR A 20 10.18 -16.95 8.06
N LEU A 21 11.05 -17.97 8.05
CA LEU A 21 10.64 -19.36 7.91
C LEU A 21 9.73 -19.81 9.07
N ARG A 22 10.08 -19.48 10.31
CA ARG A 22 9.26 -19.81 11.50
C ARG A 22 7.94 -19.05 11.50
N GLU A 23 7.99 -17.78 11.12
CA GLU A 23 6.81 -16.94 10.97
C GLU A 23 6.03 -17.28 9.69
N GLY A 24 6.41 -18.26 8.87
CA GLY A 24 5.66 -18.62 7.65
C GLY A 24 5.63 -17.55 6.55
N LEU A 25 6.47 -16.51 6.65
CA LEU A 25 6.61 -15.48 5.62
C LEU A 25 7.43 -15.97 4.42
N LEU A 26 8.28 -16.97 4.62
CA LEU A 26 9.07 -17.62 3.57
C LEU A 26 8.71 -19.11 3.53
N PRO A 27 8.43 -19.69 2.35
CA PRO A 27 8.30 -21.14 2.21
C PRO A 27 9.56 -21.89 2.63
N ALA A 28 9.40 -23.13 3.10
CA ALA A 28 10.53 -23.98 3.42
C ALA A 28 11.29 -24.38 2.16
N GLY A 29 12.63 -24.28 2.20
CA GLY A 29 13.48 -24.77 1.12
C GLY A 29 13.41 -26.29 1.00
N VAL A 30 13.74 -26.81 -0.19
CA VAL A 30 13.75 -28.24 -0.48
C VAL A 30 14.90 -28.91 0.28
N LEU A 31 14.59 -29.86 1.16
CA LEU A 31 15.63 -30.59 1.90
C LEU A 31 16.50 -31.39 0.91
N THR A 32 17.81 -31.20 1.03
CA THR A 32 18.83 -31.93 0.27
C THR A 32 19.66 -32.86 1.16
N SER A 33 19.64 -32.63 2.48
CA SER A 33 20.13 -33.53 3.52
C SER A 33 19.53 -33.12 4.88
N PRO A 34 19.70 -33.89 5.98
CA PRO A 34 19.10 -33.59 7.29
C PRO A 34 19.37 -32.17 7.82
N ASN A 35 20.49 -31.56 7.42
CA ASN A 35 20.90 -30.21 7.83
C ASN A 35 21.08 -29.25 6.65
N GLN A 36 20.61 -29.59 5.45
CA GLN A 36 20.74 -28.72 4.27
C GLN A 36 19.43 -28.60 3.50
N ALA A 37 19.07 -27.35 3.22
CA ALA A 37 17.96 -26.99 2.34
C ALA A 37 18.49 -26.21 1.12
N HIS A 38 17.88 -26.48 -0.02
CA HIS A 38 18.04 -25.72 -1.26
C HIS A 38 16.90 -24.71 -1.37
N TYR A 39 17.27 -23.48 -1.71
CA TYR A 39 16.37 -22.37 -1.99
C TYR A 39 16.55 -21.98 -3.46
N ASP A 40 15.52 -21.54 -4.14
CA ASP A 40 15.58 -21.09 -5.54
C ASP A 40 15.37 -19.57 -5.63
N ASP A 41 15.23 -19.06 -6.85
CA ASP A 41 15.00 -17.64 -7.09
C ASP A 41 13.61 -17.17 -6.62
N GLU A 42 12.64 -18.07 -6.45
CA GLU A 42 11.33 -17.74 -5.86
C GLU A 42 11.48 -17.35 -4.39
N HIS A 43 12.34 -18.05 -3.65
CA HIS A 43 12.67 -17.66 -2.28
C HIS A 43 13.38 -16.30 -2.21
N LEU A 44 14.23 -15.99 -3.19
CA LEU A 44 14.89 -14.68 -3.28
C LEU A 44 13.89 -13.56 -3.54
N ARG A 45 12.97 -13.73 -4.50
CA ARG A 45 11.87 -12.80 -4.77
C ARG A 45 10.99 -12.60 -3.55
N ARG A 46 10.58 -13.70 -2.91
CA ARG A 46 9.78 -13.67 -1.68
C ARG A 46 10.44 -12.86 -0.57
N LEU A 47 11.76 -13.01 -0.37
CA LEU A 47 12.49 -12.20 0.61
C LEU A 47 12.51 -10.71 0.26
N ARG A 48 12.63 -10.34 -1.01
CA ARG A 48 12.57 -8.94 -1.43
C ARG A 48 11.18 -8.34 -1.20
N LEU A 49 10.13 -9.07 -1.52
CA LEU A 49 8.75 -8.67 -1.24
C LEU A 49 8.51 -8.48 0.26
N VAL A 50 8.93 -9.44 1.10
CA VAL A 50 8.84 -9.34 2.56
C VAL A 50 9.52 -8.07 3.07
N ARG A 51 10.73 -7.76 2.56
CA ARG A 51 11.44 -6.53 2.91
C ARG A 51 10.73 -5.27 2.42
N ALA A 52 10.19 -5.26 1.21
CA ALA A 52 9.46 -4.10 0.70
C ALA A 52 8.25 -3.80 1.61
N LEU A 53 7.49 -4.82 2.01
CA LEU A 53 6.33 -4.66 2.89
C LEU A 53 6.73 -4.14 4.28
N MET A 54 7.79 -4.66 4.88
CA MET A 54 8.20 -4.24 6.24
C MET A 54 9.09 -3.00 6.27
N ASP A 55 10.20 -2.98 5.54
CA ASP A 55 11.22 -1.93 5.61
C ASP A 55 10.72 -0.62 4.97
N VAL A 56 10.00 -0.73 3.85
CA VAL A 56 9.47 0.44 3.12
C VAL A 56 8.03 0.74 3.54
N GLY A 57 7.20 -0.31 3.64
CA GLY A 57 5.79 -0.14 3.96
C GLY A 57 5.48 0.04 5.44
N GLY A 58 6.41 -0.31 6.34
CA GLY A 58 6.16 -0.25 7.77
C GLY A 58 5.06 -1.22 8.24
N LEU A 59 4.76 -2.28 7.46
CA LEU A 59 3.74 -3.24 7.82
C LEU A 59 4.21 -4.12 8.98
N SER A 60 3.26 -4.46 9.85
CA SER A 60 3.45 -5.50 10.86
C SER A 60 3.61 -6.87 10.19
N ILE A 61 4.24 -7.82 10.89
CA ILE A 61 4.39 -9.20 10.41
C ILE A 61 3.04 -9.85 10.12
N ALA A 62 2.01 -9.52 10.90
CA ALA A 62 0.64 -10.00 10.67
C ALA A 62 0.10 -9.49 9.33
N ALA A 63 0.20 -8.18 9.07
CA ALA A 63 -0.23 -7.59 7.79
C ALA A 63 0.57 -8.14 6.61
N VAL A 64 1.89 -8.31 6.75
CA VAL A 64 2.74 -8.93 5.72
C VAL A 64 2.22 -10.34 5.40
N ARG A 65 1.91 -11.16 6.42
CA ARG A 65 1.39 -12.51 6.21
C ARG A 65 0.08 -12.51 5.40
N GLU A 66 -0.83 -11.58 5.69
CA GLU A 66 -2.11 -11.46 4.98
C GLU A 66 -1.90 -11.09 3.50
N VAL A 67 -1.04 -10.10 3.22
CA VAL A 67 -0.66 -9.74 1.84
C VAL A 67 -0.11 -10.95 1.12
N LEU A 68 0.86 -11.61 1.74
CA LEU A 68 1.54 -12.75 1.15
C LEU A 68 0.58 -13.92 0.87
N ALA A 69 -0.36 -14.19 1.78
CA ALA A 69 -1.39 -15.20 1.58
C ALA A 69 -2.31 -14.84 0.39
N ALA A 70 -2.75 -13.58 0.29
CA ALA A 70 -3.56 -13.11 -0.83
C ALA A 70 -2.81 -13.19 -2.16
N VAL A 71 -1.52 -12.87 -2.14
CA VAL A 71 -0.61 -12.93 -3.29
C VAL A 71 -0.39 -14.36 -3.79
N ASP A 72 -0.20 -15.30 -2.86
CA ASP A 72 0.09 -16.71 -3.12
C ASP A 72 -1.14 -17.47 -3.66
N THR A 73 -2.35 -16.88 -3.57
CA THR A 73 -3.52 -17.45 -4.25
C THR A 73 -3.31 -17.43 -5.77
N ARG A 74 -3.29 -18.62 -6.38
CA ARG A 74 -3.16 -18.79 -7.84
C ARG A 74 -4.39 -18.31 -8.60
N GLU A 75 -5.53 -18.26 -7.92
CA GLU A 75 -6.82 -17.87 -8.47
C GLU A 75 -7.14 -16.43 -8.07
N GLY A 76 -7.10 -15.52 -9.04
CA GLY A 76 -7.46 -14.12 -8.80
C GLY A 76 -6.95 -13.22 -9.92
N SER A 77 -7.80 -12.30 -10.37
CA SER A 77 -7.35 -11.26 -11.29
C SER A 77 -6.31 -10.37 -10.60
N LEU A 78 -5.43 -9.75 -11.39
CA LEU A 78 -4.47 -8.76 -10.90
C LEU A 78 -5.14 -7.67 -10.05
N HIS A 79 -6.36 -7.29 -10.43
CA HIS A 79 -7.20 -6.34 -9.71
C HIS A 79 -7.51 -6.79 -8.26
N LYS A 80 -7.89 -8.06 -8.04
CA LYS A 80 -8.13 -8.58 -6.68
C LYS A 80 -6.87 -8.56 -5.82
N LYS A 81 -5.73 -8.92 -6.41
CA LYS A 81 -4.43 -8.89 -5.72
C LYS A 81 -4.02 -7.47 -5.37
N LEU A 82 -4.27 -6.51 -6.26
CA LEU A 82 -4.06 -5.08 -5.99
C LEU A 82 -4.92 -4.63 -4.80
N GLY A 83 -6.21 -4.95 -4.81
CA GLY A 83 -7.12 -4.62 -3.72
C GLY A 83 -6.63 -5.15 -2.38
N ALA A 84 -6.22 -6.42 -2.30
CA ALA A 84 -5.67 -7.01 -1.07
C ALA A 84 -4.38 -6.34 -0.59
N VAL A 85 -3.50 -5.94 -1.52
CA VAL A 85 -2.30 -5.17 -1.18
C VAL A 85 -2.68 -3.80 -0.61
N GLN A 86 -3.54 -3.05 -1.30
CA GLN A 86 -4.01 -1.72 -0.85
C GLN A 86 -4.62 -1.80 0.55
N GLU A 87 -5.48 -2.79 0.75
CA GLU A 87 -6.16 -3.03 2.02
C GLU A 87 -5.17 -3.27 3.18
N ALA A 88 -4.15 -4.10 2.96
CA ALA A 88 -3.21 -4.43 4.02
C ALA A 88 -2.15 -3.36 4.30
N ILE A 89 -1.81 -2.52 3.30
CA ILE A 89 -0.91 -1.38 3.52
C ILE A 89 -1.65 -0.18 4.13
N SER A 90 -2.96 -0.10 3.95
CA SER A 90 -3.78 0.92 4.58
C SER A 90 -3.85 0.67 6.09
N GLN A 91 -3.30 1.60 6.87
CA GLN A 91 -3.36 1.58 8.33
C GLN A 91 -4.26 2.73 8.82
N PRO A 92 -5.55 2.47 9.11
CA PRO A 92 -6.42 3.50 9.66
C PRO A 92 -5.88 3.97 11.02
N ALA A 93 -6.04 5.27 11.29
CA ALA A 93 -5.67 5.81 12.60
C ALA A 93 -6.65 5.32 13.66
N ALA A 94 -6.14 4.94 14.83
CA ALA A 94 -6.95 4.55 15.98
C ALA A 94 -7.59 5.80 16.63
N VAL A 95 -8.60 6.36 15.97
CA VAL A 95 -9.39 7.51 16.42
C VAL A 95 -10.86 7.14 16.52
N GLU A 96 -11.59 7.81 17.41
CA GLU A 96 -13.05 7.71 17.42
C GLU A 96 -13.60 8.33 16.13
N LEU A 97 -14.43 7.57 15.42
CA LEU A 97 -15.01 8.02 14.15
C LEU A 97 -16.18 8.97 14.43
N ASP A 98 -16.14 10.13 13.80
CA ASP A 98 -17.26 11.06 13.82
C ASP A 98 -18.38 10.53 12.89
N PRO A 99 -19.64 10.45 13.34
CA PRO A 99 -20.74 9.95 12.53
C PRO A 99 -20.94 10.69 11.20
N LEU A 100 -20.73 12.02 11.17
CA LEU A 100 -20.84 12.80 9.94
C LEU A 100 -19.68 12.51 8.99
N ALA A 101 -18.49 12.24 9.51
CA ALA A 101 -17.37 11.79 8.67
C ALA A 101 -17.65 10.42 8.04
N VAL A 102 -18.27 9.50 8.77
CA VAL A 102 -18.72 8.21 8.24
C VAL A 102 -19.75 8.41 7.11
N GLU A 103 -20.77 9.24 7.34
CA GLU A 103 -21.78 9.58 6.32
C GLU A 103 -21.15 10.22 5.07
N ASP A 104 -20.19 11.13 5.25
CA ASP A 104 -19.48 11.78 4.14
C ASP A 104 -18.72 10.75 3.27
N VAL A 105 -18.06 9.77 3.90
CA VAL A 105 -17.37 8.67 3.21
C VAL A 105 -18.36 7.77 2.48
N GLN A 106 -19.41 7.31 3.14
CA GLN A 106 -20.44 6.47 2.51
C GLN A 106 -21.06 7.18 1.30
N ALA A 107 -21.40 8.47 1.44
CA ALA A 107 -21.94 9.27 0.36
C ALA A 107 -20.93 9.44 -0.79
N PHE A 108 -19.64 9.61 -0.49
CA PHE A 108 -18.59 9.70 -1.50
C PHE A 108 -18.48 8.40 -2.31
N PHE A 109 -18.38 7.24 -1.67
CA PHE A 109 -18.29 5.94 -2.36
C PHE A 109 -19.57 5.59 -3.13
N ALA A 110 -20.75 5.91 -2.59
CA ALA A 110 -22.03 5.73 -3.29
C ALA A 110 -22.07 6.51 -4.62
N ARG A 111 -21.51 7.74 -4.67
CA ARG A 111 -21.41 8.52 -5.91
C ARG A 111 -20.48 7.90 -6.95
N GLN A 112 -19.48 7.11 -6.52
CA GLN A 112 -18.56 6.42 -7.44
C GLN A 112 -19.12 5.09 -7.96
N GLY A 113 -20.33 4.70 -7.55
CA GLY A 113 -20.94 3.41 -7.90
C GLY A 113 -20.51 2.25 -7.01
N GLU A 114 -19.77 2.53 -5.93
CA GLU A 114 -19.29 1.55 -4.95
C GLU A 114 -20.32 1.40 -3.82
N ALA A 115 -21.51 0.89 -4.15
CA ALA A 115 -22.68 0.86 -3.27
C ALA A 115 -22.57 -0.09 -2.06
N GLU A 116 -21.44 -0.78 -1.88
CA GLU A 116 -21.22 -1.77 -0.81
C GLU A 116 -20.53 -1.19 0.44
N CYS A 117 -20.17 0.09 0.48
CA CYS A 117 -19.60 0.71 1.69
C CYS A 117 -20.69 0.98 2.75
N VAL A 118 -21.24 -0.08 3.34
CA VAL A 118 -22.23 0.00 4.42
C VAL A 118 -21.56 0.27 5.76
N ASP A 119 -20.46 -0.44 6.05
CA ASP A 119 -19.62 -0.20 7.21
C ASP A 119 -18.23 0.23 6.74
N VAL A 120 -17.85 1.47 7.05
CA VAL A 120 -16.54 2.02 6.67
C VAL A 120 -15.38 1.31 7.36
N THR A 121 -15.63 0.52 8.41
CA THR A 121 -14.60 -0.21 9.16
C THR A 121 -14.29 -1.58 8.58
N GLU A 122 -15.10 -2.09 7.63
CA GLU A 122 -14.85 -3.37 6.95
C GLU A 122 -13.70 -3.31 5.95
N SER A 123 -13.34 -2.11 5.47
CA SER A 123 -12.13 -1.88 4.69
C SER A 123 -11.24 -0.82 5.38
N ASN A 124 -9.97 -1.14 5.52
CA ASN A 124 -8.91 -0.26 5.98
C ASN A 124 -8.81 1.02 5.13
N VAL A 125 -9.12 0.95 3.83
CA VAL A 125 -9.12 2.12 2.95
C VAL A 125 -10.24 3.09 3.33
N THR A 126 -11.48 2.58 3.45
CA THR A 126 -12.64 3.40 3.83
C THR A 126 -12.51 3.90 5.27
N HIS A 127 -11.97 3.07 6.17
CA HIS A 127 -11.72 3.42 7.55
C HIS A 127 -10.67 4.52 7.65
N MET A 128 -9.55 4.40 6.91
CA MET A 128 -8.51 5.44 6.88
C MET A 128 -9.08 6.79 6.44
N LEU A 129 -9.95 6.79 5.42
CA LEU A 129 -10.59 8.03 4.96
C LEU A 129 -11.52 8.61 6.04
N ALA A 130 -12.34 7.77 6.69
CA ALA A 130 -13.22 8.18 7.76
C ALA A 130 -12.43 8.73 8.97
N SER A 131 -11.33 8.09 9.36
CA SER A 131 -10.41 8.56 10.41
C SER A 131 -9.80 9.92 10.06
N ALA A 132 -9.40 10.11 8.80
CA ALA A 132 -8.81 11.37 8.33
C ALA A 132 -9.83 12.53 8.36
N LEU A 133 -11.07 12.30 7.90
CA LEU A 133 -12.14 13.31 7.95
C LEU A 133 -12.58 13.59 9.39
N SER A 134 -12.67 12.57 10.25
CA SER A 134 -12.95 12.74 11.68
C SER A 134 -11.88 13.61 12.35
N SER A 135 -10.61 13.35 12.03
CA SER A 135 -9.49 14.16 12.52
C SER A 135 -9.57 15.61 12.04
N ALA A 136 -9.83 15.84 10.74
CA ALA A 136 -9.99 17.19 10.19
C ALA A 136 -11.15 17.95 10.87
N ARG A 137 -12.28 17.27 11.10
CA ARG A 137 -13.44 17.82 11.79
C ARG A 137 -13.14 18.22 13.24
N SER A 138 -12.40 17.38 13.97
CA SER A 138 -12.03 17.68 15.37
C SER A 138 -11.21 18.97 15.55
N VAL A 139 -10.58 19.46 14.48
CA VAL A 139 -9.83 20.73 14.46
C VAL A 139 -10.54 21.85 13.69
N GLY A 140 -11.83 21.69 13.37
CA GLY A 140 -12.67 22.72 12.74
C GLY A 140 -12.54 22.81 11.21
N HIS A 141 -12.05 21.75 10.54
CA HIS A 141 -11.92 21.69 9.09
C HIS A 141 -12.98 20.76 8.45
N ASP A 142 -14.26 20.99 8.72
CA ASP A 142 -15.40 20.21 8.20
C ASP A 142 -15.48 20.15 6.67
N HIS A 143 -15.01 21.19 5.99
CA HIS A 143 -15.09 21.32 4.53
C HIS A 143 -14.09 20.42 3.77
N PHE A 144 -13.22 19.67 4.48
CA PHE A 144 -12.22 18.83 3.83
C PHE A 144 -12.82 17.75 2.91
N ARG A 145 -14.07 17.34 3.17
CA ARG A 145 -14.85 16.43 2.32
C ARG A 145 -15.09 16.96 0.90
N GLU A 146 -15.10 18.28 0.70
CA GLU A 146 -15.32 18.88 -0.62
C GLU A 146 -14.14 18.62 -1.57
N LEU A 147 -12.99 18.25 -1.01
CA LEU A 147 -11.78 17.95 -1.76
C LEU A 147 -11.75 16.50 -2.29
N LEU A 148 -12.66 15.63 -1.85
CA LEU A 148 -12.62 14.20 -2.20
C LEU A 148 -12.82 13.96 -3.70
N ASP A 149 -13.84 14.58 -4.29
CA ASP A 149 -14.12 14.46 -5.72
C ASP A 149 -12.97 15.00 -6.61
N PRO A 150 -12.46 16.24 -6.40
CA PRO A 150 -11.32 16.72 -7.20
C PRO A 150 -10.02 15.94 -6.93
N TYR A 151 -9.80 15.44 -5.70
CA TYR A 151 -8.67 14.56 -5.43
C TYR A 151 -8.79 13.24 -6.18
N LEU A 152 -9.97 12.63 -6.19
CA LEU A 152 -10.17 11.36 -6.89
C LEU A 152 -9.89 11.51 -8.39
N GLU A 153 -10.39 12.58 -9.02
CA GLU A 153 -10.15 12.84 -10.44
C GLU A 153 -8.65 13.03 -10.75
N GLY A 154 -7.93 13.80 -9.92
CA GLY A 154 -6.48 13.94 -10.04
C GLY A 154 -5.74 12.62 -9.81
N LEU A 155 -6.14 11.85 -8.81
CA LEU A 155 -5.53 10.56 -8.46
C LEU A 155 -5.82 9.47 -9.50
N LYS A 156 -6.92 9.51 -10.25
CA LYS A 156 -7.17 8.60 -11.37
C LYS A 156 -6.10 8.72 -12.47
N ILE A 157 -5.55 9.91 -12.69
CA ILE A 157 -4.45 10.13 -13.65
C ILE A 157 -3.18 9.42 -13.16
N ILE A 158 -2.87 9.58 -11.87
CA ILE A 158 -1.72 8.95 -11.20
C ILE A 158 -1.89 7.42 -11.20
N ALA A 159 -3.04 6.92 -10.76
CA ALA A 159 -3.33 5.50 -10.68
C ALA A 159 -3.18 4.80 -12.05
N ARG A 160 -3.60 5.46 -13.14
CA ARG A 160 -3.34 4.96 -14.49
C ARG A 160 -1.84 4.86 -14.80
N ALA A 161 -1.05 5.88 -14.47
CA ALA A 161 0.39 5.85 -14.68
C ALA A 161 1.07 4.74 -13.86
N ASP A 162 0.64 4.53 -12.61
CA ASP A 162 1.17 3.48 -11.74
C ASP A 162 0.83 2.08 -12.28
N VAL A 163 -0.42 1.86 -12.67
CA VAL A 163 -0.86 0.59 -13.27
C VAL A 163 -0.14 0.32 -14.61
N GLU A 164 0.04 1.35 -15.45
CA GLU A 164 0.83 1.23 -16.68
C GLU A 164 2.30 0.91 -16.41
N TYR A 165 2.90 1.51 -15.38
CA TYR A 165 4.27 1.20 -14.97
C TYR A 165 4.39 -0.28 -14.56
N ILE A 166 3.47 -0.76 -13.73
CA ILE A 166 3.41 -2.17 -13.32
C ILE A 166 3.23 -3.08 -14.55
N ALA A 167 2.33 -2.73 -15.47
CA ALA A 167 2.07 -3.53 -16.66
C ALA A 167 3.26 -3.58 -17.64
N ARG A 168 4.06 -2.51 -17.72
CA ARG A 168 5.21 -2.43 -18.63
C ARG A 168 6.49 -3.04 -18.07
N PHE A 169 6.75 -2.86 -16.77
CA PHE A 169 8.02 -3.21 -16.14
C PHE A 169 7.92 -4.39 -15.16
N GLY A 170 6.71 -4.82 -14.79
CA GLY A 170 6.51 -6.06 -14.05
C GLY A 170 6.72 -7.27 -14.97
N SER A 171 7.67 -8.14 -14.63
CA SER A 171 7.67 -9.50 -15.19
C SER A 171 6.39 -10.23 -14.72
N ARG A 172 5.86 -11.20 -15.48
CA ARG A 172 4.66 -11.95 -15.05
C ARG A 172 4.79 -12.55 -13.64
N ASP A 173 6.01 -12.82 -13.21
CA ASP A 173 6.34 -13.40 -11.90
C ASP A 173 6.61 -12.33 -10.81
N ASP A 174 6.86 -11.07 -11.17
CA ASP A 174 7.25 -9.97 -10.26
C ASP A 174 6.21 -8.83 -10.16
N ILE A 175 5.07 -8.92 -10.85
CA ILE A 175 4.04 -7.87 -10.87
C ILE A 175 3.62 -7.47 -9.44
N ILE A 176 3.51 -8.43 -8.52
CA ILE A 176 3.10 -8.18 -7.14
C ILE A 176 4.17 -7.43 -6.34
N GLU A 177 5.44 -7.80 -6.53
CA GLU A 177 6.56 -7.07 -5.93
C GLU A 177 6.61 -5.64 -6.46
N ALA A 178 6.47 -5.47 -7.78
CA ALA A 178 6.40 -4.16 -8.42
C ALA A 178 5.19 -3.33 -7.96
N MET A 179 4.03 -3.95 -7.72
CA MET A 179 2.84 -3.28 -7.19
C MET A 179 3.05 -2.80 -5.75
N VAL A 180 3.58 -3.65 -4.89
CA VAL A 180 3.84 -3.31 -3.48
C VAL A 180 4.87 -2.20 -3.40
N VAL A 181 6.00 -2.34 -4.09
CA VAL A 181 7.04 -1.31 -4.13
C VAL A 181 6.50 -0.04 -4.77
N GLY A 182 5.79 -0.16 -5.90
CA GLY A 182 5.20 0.97 -6.61
C GLY A 182 4.20 1.75 -5.78
N THR A 183 3.38 1.06 -4.98
CA THR A 183 2.40 1.72 -4.10
C THR A 183 3.08 2.37 -2.91
N LEU A 184 3.98 1.67 -2.21
CA LEU A 184 4.64 2.19 -1.01
C LEU A 184 5.62 3.34 -1.32
N VAL A 185 6.43 3.17 -2.37
CA VAL A 185 7.30 4.24 -2.87
C VAL A 185 6.47 5.35 -3.50
N GLY A 186 5.40 4.98 -4.21
CA GLY A 186 4.41 5.88 -4.80
C GLY A 186 3.84 6.84 -3.78
N ASP A 187 3.40 6.37 -2.61
CA ASP A 187 2.88 7.22 -1.54
C ASP A 187 3.87 8.31 -1.11
N THR A 188 5.14 7.96 -0.99
CA THR A 188 6.20 8.92 -0.61
C THR A 188 6.45 9.92 -1.73
N VAL A 189 6.54 9.46 -2.98
CA VAL A 189 6.69 10.30 -4.16
C VAL A 189 5.50 11.25 -4.29
N LEU A 190 4.27 10.76 -4.15
CA LEU A 190 3.04 11.55 -4.23
C LEU A 190 2.96 12.59 -3.13
N LYS A 191 3.33 12.25 -1.88
CA LYS A 191 3.42 13.24 -0.79
C LYS A 191 4.41 14.36 -1.14
N ALA A 192 5.56 14.03 -1.71
CA ALA A 192 6.58 15.00 -2.11
C ALA A 192 6.12 15.87 -3.30
N VAL A 193 5.65 15.25 -4.38
CA VAL A 193 5.15 15.93 -5.59
C VAL A 193 3.95 16.80 -5.27
N ARG A 194 3.04 16.35 -4.38
CA ARG A 194 1.92 17.15 -3.91
C ARG A 194 2.36 18.44 -3.23
N ARG A 195 3.40 18.38 -2.37
CA ARG A 195 3.97 19.58 -1.73
C ARG A 195 4.58 20.53 -2.77
N LEU A 196 5.25 19.98 -3.80
CA LEU A 196 5.76 20.77 -4.91
C LEU A 196 4.63 21.44 -5.72
N ALA A 197 3.58 20.70 -6.05
CA ALA A 197 2.42 21.21 -6.77
C ALA A 197 1.72 22.31 -5.97
N HIS A 198 1.55 22.13 -4.65
CA HIS A 198 1.05 23.18 -3.77
C HIS A 198 1.93 24.44 -3.84
N ALA A 199 3.25 24.32 -3.83
CA ALA A 199 4.16 25.47 -3.90
C ALA A 199 4.14 26.20 -5.24
N GLN A 200 3.79 25.51 -6.34
CA GLN A 200 3.65 26.11 -7.66
C GLN A 200 2.29 26.81 -7.80
N VAL A 201 1.21 26.10 -7.48
CA VAL A 201 -0.17 26.60 -7.61
C VAL A 201 -0.47 27.67 -6.58
N SER A 202 0.10 27.62 -5.37
CA SER A 202 -0.11 28.67 -4.38
C SER A 202 0.45 30.02 -4.83
N ARG A 203 1.49 30.03 -5.69
CA ARG A 203 1.92 31.28 -6.32
C ARG A 203 0.78 31.80 -7.20
N GLU A 204 0.30 31.00 -8.14
CA GLU A 204 -0.77 31.41 -9.07
C GLU A 204 -2.09 31.80 -8.39
N VAL A 205 -2.45 31.13 -7.28
CA VAL A 205 -3.75 31.30 -6.59
C VAL A 205 -3.68 32.31 -5.44
N ILE A 206 -2.52 32.46 -4.76
CA ILE A 206 -2.37 33.25 -3.52
C ILE A 206 -1.43 34.47 -3.71
N GLY A 207 -0.68 34.61 -4.82
CA GLY A 207 0.10 35.84 -5.10
C GLY A 207 0.43 36.06 -6.58
N ASP A 208 -0.02 37.14 -7.22
CA ASP A 208 0.32 38.52 -6.83
C ASP A 208 -0.87 39.34 -6.29
N VAL A 209 -0.83 39.70 -5.00
CA VAL A 209 -1.42 40.96 -4.54
C VAL A 209 -0.24 41.92 -4.33
N PRO A 210 -0.10 43.01 -5.11
CA PRO A 210 0.95 43.99 -4.88
C PRO A 210 0.75 44.62 -3.50
N GLU A 211 1.80 44.66 -2.68
CA GLU A 211 1.84 45.52 -1.51
C GLU A 211 1.68 46.98 -1.97
N SER A 212 0.59 47.63 -1.55
CA SER A 212 0.27 49.03 -1.81
C SER A 212 0.62 49.90 -0.62
#